data_AF-A0A5C6M4Z5-F1
#
_entry.id   AF-A0A5C6M4Z5-F1
#
_cell.length_a   1.000
_cell.length_b   1.000
_cell.length_c   1.000
_cell.angle_alpha   90.00
_cell.angle_beta   90.00
_cell.angle_gamma   90.00
#
_symmetry.space_group_name_H-M   'P 1'
#
loop_
_entity.id
_entity.type
_entity.pdbx_description
1 polymer ?
#
loop_
_entity_poly.entity_id
_entity_poly.type
_entity_poly.pdbx_seq_one_letter_code
_entity_poly.pdbx_strand_id
1 'polypeptide(L)'
;MTQGPVELNAVLQSSDQVSEQLQARAQQRSGFQQQYAFESRWFRTDDGVQHYVDEGSGPPLLMVHGNPTWSFAWRHLIAGLRDRYRVIAVDHLGCGFSEKPQDTSLYVLERHIARLTALVRALGLQNVGLFGHDWGGANGNNVGVWLQAP
;
A
#
# COMPACT_ATOMS: atom_id res chain seq x y z
N MET A 1 -25.58 -14.60 -6.63
CA MET A 1 -24.72 -15.51 -5.84
C MET A 1 -23.56 -14.68 -5.34
N THR A 2 -23.62 -14.19 -4.10
CA THR A 2 -22.49 -13.48 -3.48
C THR A 2 -21.41 -14.51 -3.20
N GLN A 3 -20.32 -14.50 -3.97
CA GLN A 3 -19.13 -15.23 -3.55
C GLN A 3 -18.70 -14.66 -2.19
N GLY A 4 -18.28 -15.54 -1.27
CA GLY A 4 -17.82 -15.12 0.06
C GLY A 4 -16.64 -14.14 -0.03
N PRO A 5 -16.23 -13.54 1.10
CA PRO A 5 -15.09 -12.64 1.11
C PRO A 5 -13.85 -13.34 0.54
N VAL A 6 -13.15 -12.67 -0.37
CA VAL A 6 -11.88 -13.15 -0.91
C VAL A 6 -10.83 -13.02 0.19
N GLU A 7 -10.31 -14.14 0.67
CA GLU A 7 -9.20 -14.18 1.64
C GLU A 7 -7.89 -14.41 0.89
N LEU A 8 -6.92 -13.52 1.11
CA LEU A 8 -5.58 -13.62 0.54
C LEU A 8 -4.55 -13.74 1.65
N ASN A 9 -3.48 -14.48 1.37
CA ASN A 9 -2.29 -14.50 2.21
C ASN A 9 -1.22 -13.61 1.58
N ALA A 10 -0.56 -12.78 2.41
CA ALA A 10 0.56 -11.97 1.98
C ALA A 10 1.87 -12.52 2.54
N VAL A 11 2.88 -12.59 1.69
CA VAL A 11 4.26 -12.93 2.07
C VAL A 11 5.13 -11.71 1.82
N LEU A 12 5.77 -11.19 2.87
CA LEU A 12 6.73 -10.10 2.74
C LEU A 12 7.91 -10.58 1.88
N GLN A 13 8.41 -9.72 1.01
CA GLN A 13 9.49 -10.06 0.09
C GLN A 13 10.70 -9.18 0.38
N SER A 14 11.89 -9.77 0.46
CA SER A 14 13.14 -9.05 0.36
C SER A 14 13.37 -8.61 -1.10
N SER A 15 14.20 -7.58 -1.30
CA SER A 15 14.42 -6.98 -2.63
C SER A 15 14.84 -8.01 -3.69
N ASP A 16 15.65 -9.01 -3.32
CA ASP A 16 16.14 -10.09 -4.19
C ASP A 16 15.07 -11.11 -4.59
N GLN A 17 13.93 -11.16 -3.89
CA GLN A 17 12.80 -12.04 -4.22
C GLN A 17 11.82 -11.40 -5.22
N VAL A 18 12.02 -10.12 -5.54
CA VAL A 18 11.15 -9.34 -6.43
C VAL A 18 11.78 -9.29 -7.82
N SER A 19 10.96 -9.27 -8.89
CA SER A 19 11.50 -9.26 -10.25
C SER A 19 12.41 -8.06 -10.52
N GLU A 20 13.46 -8.24 -11.32
CA GLU A 20 14.40 -7.17 -11.69
C GLU A 20 13.68 -5.96 -12.29
N GLN A 21 12.61 -6.19 -13.05
CA GLN A 21 11.80 -5.12 -13.63
C GLN A 21 11.14 -4.23 -12.57
N LEU A 22 10.63 -4.82 -11.49
CA LEU A 22 10.03 -4.07 -10.38
C LEU A 22 11.09 -3.35 -9.57
N GLN A 23 12.23 -4.00 -9.30
CA GLN A 23 13.36 -3.38 -8.62
C GLN A 23 13.87 -2.15 -9.41
N ALA A 24 14.10 -2.30 -10.72
CA ALA A 24 14.54 -1.22 -11.59
C ALA A 24 13.52 -0.06 -11.63
N ARG A 25 12.22 -0.37 -11.69
CA ARG A 25 11.16 0.65 -11.63
C ARG A 25 11.21 1.45 -10.34
N ALA A 26 11.36 0.78 -9.20
CA ALA A 26 11.44 1.43 -7.89
C ALA A 26 12.70 2.30 -7.71
N GLN A 27 13.77 2.00 -8.45
CA GLN A 27 14.99 2.80 -8.52
C GLN A 27 14.87 4.01 -9.45
N GLN A 28 13.97 3.97 -10.43
CA GLN A 28 13.77 5.03 -11.42
C GLN A 28 13.01 6.24 -10.84
N ARG A 29 13.64 6.92 -9.88
CA ARG A 29 13.07 8.08 -9.15
C ARG A 29 13.50 9.43 -9.73
N SER A 30 13.93 9.46 -10.99
CA SER A 30 14.51 10.66 -11.62
C SER A 30 13.56 11.85 -11.55
N GLY A 31 14.03 12.96 -10.98
CA GLY A 31 13.26 14.20 -10.82
C GLY A 31 12.56 14.34 -9.46
N PHE A 32 12.53 13.30 -8.63
CA PHE A 32 11.90 13.35 -7.31
C PHE A 32 12.62 12.53 -6.23
N GLN A 33 13.86 12.09 -6.47
CA GLN A 33 14.63 11.22 -5.58
C GLN A 33 14.67 11.73 -4.13
N GLN A 34 14.92 13.04 -3.96
CA GLN A 34 15.01 13.66 -2.64
C GLN A 34 13.66 13.73 -1.91
N GLN A 35 12.56 13.84 -2.66
CA GLN A 35 11.22 13.93 -2.08
C GLN A 35 10.66 12.55 -1.70
N TYR A 36 11.20 11.48 -2.27
CA TYR A 36 10.76 10.11 -2.06
C TYR A 36 11.98 9.23 -1.80
N ALA A 37 12.69 9.52 -0.70
CA ALA A 37 13.88 8.81 -0.28
C ALA A 37 13.56 7.67 0.71
N PHE A 38 12.42 7.00 0.51
CA PHE A 38 11.97 5.90 1.37
C PHE A 38 12.51 4.55 0.90
N GLU A 39 12.70 3.64 1.85
CA GLU A 39 13.03 2.25 1.54
C GLU A 39 11.86 1.62 0.77
N SER A 40 12.16 0.94 -0.34
CA SER A 40 11.15 0.17 -1.06
C SER A 40 10.98 -1.18 -0.37
N ARG A 41 9.73 -1.54 -0.09
CA ARG A 41 9.37 -2.84 0.46
C ARG A 41 8.30 -3.46 -0.42
N TRP A 42 8.19 -4.78 -0.36
CA TRP A 42 7.24 -5.52 -1.19
C TRP A 42 6.57 -6.63 -0.42
N PHE A 43 5.36 -6.96 -0.84
CA PHE A 43 4.66 -8.17 -0.43
C PHE A 43 4.01 -8.81 -1.66
N ARG A 44 3.93 -10.14 -1.63
CA ARG A 44 3.28 -10.95 -2.65
C ARG A 44 1.99 -11.52 -2.12
N THR A 45 0.95 -11.48 -2.95
CA THR A 45 -0.27 -12.28 -2.82
C THR A 45 -0.47 -13.09 -4.09
N ASP A 46 -1.51 -13.92 -4.14
CA ASP A 46 -1.88 -14.65 -5.37
C ASP A 46 -2.29 -13.70 -6.52
N ASP A 47 -2.61 -12.44 -6.21
CA ASP A 47 -2.97 -11.42 -7.18
C ASP A 47 -1.76 -10.73 -7.82
N GLY A 48 -0.58 -10.84 -7.19
CA GLY A 48 0.65 -10.18 -7.64
C GLY A 48 1.48 -9.57 -6.51
N VAL A 49 2.55 -8.89 -6.91
CA VAL A 49 3.50 -8.19 -6.04
C VAL A 49 3.15 -6.71 -5.95
N GLN A 50 3.01 -6.24 -4.71
CA GLN A 50 2.75 -4.84 -4.42
C GLN A 50 3.92 -4.21 -3.67
N HIS A 51 4.17 -2.95 -4.00
CA HIS A 51 5.11 -2.09 -3.30
C HIS A 51 4.42 -1.39 -2.12
N TYR A 52 5.19 -1.16 -1.07
CA TYR A 52 4.81 -0.26 0.01
C TYR A 52 6.05 0.40 0.62
N VAL A 53 5.79 1.47 1.36
CA VAL A 53 6.74 2.14 2.25
C VAL A 53 6.34 1.84 3.70
N ASP A 54 7.33 1.70 4.57
CA ASP A 54 7.16 1.46 6.01
C ASP A 54 8.22 2.27 6.76
N GLU A 55 7.80 3.41 7.30
CA GLU A 55 8.71 4.41 7.88
C GLU A 55 8.31 4.73 9.32
N GLY A 56 9.30 4.97 10.16
CA GLY A 56 9.08 5.39 11.54
C GLY A 56 8.78 4.24 12.50
N SER A 57 8.32 4.61 13.69
CA SER A 57 7.94 3.66 14.74
C SER A 57 6.79 4.23 15.57
N GLY A 58 6.08 3.37 16.31
CA GLY A 58 4.90 3.75 17.09
C GLY A 58 3.60 3.18 16.53
N PRO A 59 2.43 3.79 16.84
CA PRO A 59 1.14 3.31 16.38
C PRO A 59 1.08 3.20 14.84
N PRO A 60 0.55 2.10 14.29
CA PRO A 60 0.53 1.90 12.84
C PRO A 60 -0.53 2.79 12.17
N LEU A 61 -0.11 3.49 11.12
CA LEU A 61 -0.96 4.31 10.26
C LEU A 61 -0.84 3.80 8.81
N LEU A 62 -1.88 3.14 8.33
CA LEU A 62 -1.98 2.67 6.95
C LEU A 62 -2.55 3.76 6.05
N MET A 63 -1.80 4.16 5.03
CA MET A 63 -2.18 5.14 4.03
C MET A 63 -2.57 4.46 2.72
N VAL A 64 -3.81 4.68 2.28
CA VAL A 64 -4.42 4.09 1.08
C VAL A 64 -4.76 5.21 0.09
N HIS A 65 -4.15 5.18 -1.08
CA HIS A 65 -4.34 6.19 -2.11
C HIS A 65 -5.54 5.85 -3.04
N GLY A 66 -6.00 6.83 -3.81
CA GLY A 66 -7.00 6.65 -4.87
C GLY A 66 -6.41 6.72 -6.28
N ASN A 67 -7.26 6.86 -7.30
CA ASN A 67 -6.84 6.89 -8.72
C ASN A 67 -6.87 8.34 -9.25
N PRO A 68 -5.89 8.84 -10.03
CA PRO A 68 -4.65 8.24 -10.53
C PRO A 68 -3.42 8.60 -9.68
N THR A 69 -3.39 8.14 -8.42
CA THR A 69 -2.29 8.43 -7.49
C THR A 69 -1.59 7.15 -7.02
N TRP A 70 -0.58 7.31 -6.15
CA TRP A 70 0.18 6.25 -5.49
C TRP A 70 0.83 6.81 -4.21
N SER A 71 1.58 6.00 -3.46
CA SER A 71 2.19 6.40 -2.18
C SER A 71 3.01 7.70 -2.23
N PHE A 72 3.52 8.10 -3.39
CA PHE A 72 4.18 9.40 -3.59
C PHE A 72 3.31 10.60 -3.20
N ALA A 73 1.98 10.50 -3.33
CA ALA A 73 1.05 11.54 -2.89
C ALA A 73 1.20 11.88 -1.41
N TRP A 74 1.63 10.90 -0.61
CA TRP A 74 1.78 11.02 0.84
C TRP A 74 3.19 11.33 1.31
N ARG A 75 4.15 11.54 0.42
CA ARG A 75 5.57 11.69 0.77
C ARG A 75 5.84 12.73 1.87
N HIS A 76 5.14 13.87 1.86
CA HIS A 76 5.28 14.89 2.89
C HIS A 76 4.63 14.48 4.22
N LEU A 77 3.50 13.75 4.17
CA LEU A 77 2.85 13.22 5.36
C LEU A 77 3.68 12.10 6.00
N ILE A 78 4.22 11.18 5.20
CA ILE A 78 5.14 10.12 5.66
C ILE A 78 6.32 10.76 6.40
N ALA A 79 6.99 11.73 5.77
CA ALA A 79 8.11 12.43 6.38
C ALA A 79 7.75 13.19 7.66
N GLY A 80 6.57 13.82 7.72
CA GLY A 80 6.11 14.60 8.88
C GLY A 80 5.49 13.78 10.02
N LEU A 81 5.15 12.51 9.79
CA LEU A 81 4.48 11.65 10.78
C LEU A 81 5.35 10.50 11.29
N ARG A 82 6.42 10.12 10.58
CA ARG A 82 7.27 8.97 10.94
C ARG A 82 7.95 9.05 12.31
N ASP A 83 8.07 10.25 12.90
CA ASP A 83 8.62 10.42 14.25
C ASP A 83 7.61 10.08 15.36
N ARG A 84 6.32 9.91 15.02
CA ARG A 84 5.22 9.64 15.96
C ARG A 84 4.43 8.37 15.64
N TYR A 85 4.44 7.95 14.38
CA TYR A 85 3.69 6.81 13.87
C TYR A 85 4.63 5.91 13.06
N ARG A 86 4.32 4.61 13.04
CA ARG A 86 4.81 3.73 11.97
C ARG A 86 3.88 3.93 10.78
N VAL A 87 4.36 4.58 9.73
CA VAL A 87 3.57 4.96 8.56
C VAL A 87 3.77 3.93 7.46
N ILE A 88 2.69 3.24 7.08
CA ILE A 88 2.67 2.26 6.00
C ILE A 88 1.92 2.87 4.83
N ALA A 89 2.58 3.13 3.70
CA ALA A 89 1.93 3.65 2.49
C ALA A 89 2.05 2.64 1.35
N VAL A 90 0.93 2.08 0.93
CA VAL A 90 0.88 1.00 -0.08
C VAL A 90 0.58 1.53 -1.47
N ASP A 91 1.19 0.95 -2.49
CA ASP A 91 0.80 1.13 -3.88
C ASP A 91 -0.16 0.01 -4.30
N HIS A 92 -1.37 0.36 -4.76
CA HIS A 92 -2.29 -0.61 -5.36
C HIS A 92 -1.67 -1.26 -6.61
N LEU A 93 -2.10 -2.49 -6.95
CA LEU A 93 -1.82 -3.07 -8.27
C LEU A 93 -2.27 -2.08 -9.35
N GLY A 94 -1.48 -1.98 -10.42
CA GLY A 94 -1.64 -0.98 -11.48
C GLY A 94 -0.98 0.37 -11.19
N CYS A 95 -0.67 0.69 -9.94
CA CYS A 95 -0.18 2.00 -9.51
C CYS A 95 1.28 1.97 -9.07
N GLY A 96 1.91 3.15 -9.06
CA GLY A 96 3.25 3.37 -8.51
C GLY A 96 4.29 2.30 -8.92
N PHE A 97 4.95 1.74 -7.92
CA PHE A 97 5.97 0.71 -8.11
C PHE A 97 5.45 -0.73 -8.04
N SER A 98 4.17 -0.94 -7.73
CA SER A 98 3.51 -2.24 -7.80
C SER A 98 3.45 -2.82 -9.21
N GLU A 99 3.23 -4.13 -9.29
CA GLU A 99 2.91 -4.82 -10.54
C GLU A 99 1.68 -4.22 -11.22
N LYS A 100 1.61 -4.40 -12.54
CA LYS A 100 0.53 -3.85 -13.40
C LYS A 100 -0.09 -4.97 -14.25
N PRO A 101 -0.76 -5.96 -13.63
CA PRO A 101 -1.32 -7.07 -14.39
C PRO A 101 -2.42 -6.59 -15.33
N GLN A 102 -2.59 -7.27 -16.46
CA GLN A 102 -3.60 -6.92 -17.46
C GLN A 102 -4.99 -7.50 -17.15
N ASP A 103 -5.07 -8.42 -16.20
CA ASP A 103 -6.33 -9.01 -15.76
C ASP A 103 -7.16 -7.98 -14.98
N THR A 104 -8.22 -7.48 -15.61
CA THR A 104 -9.11 -6.46 -15.05
C THR A 104 -9.90 -6.97 -13.86
N SER A 105 -10.07 -8.30 -13.70
CA SER A 105 -10.74 -8.91 -12.55
C SER A 105 -9.98 -8.71 -11.23
N LEU A 106 -8.71 -8.31 -11.30
CA LEU A 106 -7.91 -7.98 -10.11
C LEU A 106 -8.29 -6.61 -9.50
N TYR A 107 -8.91 -5.71 -10.25
CA TYR A 107 -9.10 -4.29 -9.90
C TYR A 107 -10.47 -4.00 -9.28
N VAL A 108 -11.08 -4.99 -8.64
CA VAL A 108 -12.36 -4.85 -7.93
C VAL A 108 -12.14 -4.58 -6.44
N LEU A 109 -13.07 -3.84 -5.82
CA LEU A 109 -12.95 -3.35 -4.45
C LEU A 109 -12.67 -4.49 -3.45
N GLU A 110 -13.35 -5.62 -3.61
CA GLU A 110 -13.21 -6.79 -2.75
C GLU A 110 -11.77 -7.29 -2.71
N ARG A 111 -11.07 -7.29 -3.85
CA ARG A 111 -9.67 -7.70 -3.93
C ARG A 111 -8.71 -6.63 -3.42
N HIS A 112 -9.04 -5.35 -3.59
CA HIS A 112 -8.27 -4.29 -2.94
C HIS A 112 -8.31 -4.44 -1.41
N ILE A 113 -9.50 -4.66 -0.84
CA ILE A 113 -9.67 -4.91 0.59
C ILE A 113 -8.91 -6.17 1.01
N ALA A 114 -9.05 -7.28 0.28
CA ALA A 114 -8.36 -8.53 0.59
C ALA A 114 -6.84 -8.37 0.66
N ARG A 115 -6.24 -7.66 -0.30
CA ARG A 115 -4.78 -7.40 -0.33
C ARG A 115 -4.33 -6.50 0.81
N LEU A 116 -5.09 -5.46 1.17
CA LEU A 116 -4.79 -4.59 2.31
C LEU A 116 -4.86 -5.36 3.63
N THR A 117 -5.91 -6.16 3.83
CA THR A 117 -6.07 -7.02 5.01
C THR A 117 -4.94 -8.03 5.11
N ALA A 118 -4.53 -8.64 3.99
CA ALA A 118 -3.41 -9.56 3.94
C ALA A 118 -2.10 -8.87 4.36
N LEU A 119 -1.83 -7.65 3.86
CA LEU A 119 -0.66 -6.86 4.25
C LEU A 119 -0.66 -6.53 5.75
N VAL A 120 -1.78 -6.04 6.29
CA VAL A 120 -1.93 -5.75 7.73
C VAL A 120 -1.61 -6.97 8.58
N ARG A 121 -2.11 -8.15 8.17
CA ARG A 121 -1.86 -9.42 8.86
C ARG A 121 -0.39 -9.84 8.76
N ALA A 122 0.20 -9.76 7.56
CA ALA A 122 1.60 -10.14 7.34
C ALA A 122 2.60 -9.25 8.10
N LEU A 123 2.27 -7.97 8.30
CA LEU A 123 3.06 -7.04 9.10
C LEU A 123 2.79 -7.14 10.61
N GLY A 124 1.83 -7.98 11.02
CA GLY A 124 1.45 -8.14 12.43
C GLY A 124 0.87 -6.87 13.06
N LEU A 125 0.24 -6.00 12.27
CA LEU A 125 -0.27 -4.73 12.78
C LEU A 125 -1.57 -4.94 13.56
N GLN A 126 -1.76 -4.15 14.61
CA GLN A 126 -2.94 -4.16 15.48
C GLN A 126 -3.37 -2.70 15.74
N ASN A 127 -4.67 -2.44 15.93
CA ASN A 127 -5.22 -1.10 16.15
C ASN A 127 -4.78 -0.08 15.08
N VAL A 128 -4.86 -0.48 13.81
CA VAL A 128 -4.36 0.31 12.68
C VAL A 128 -5.21 1.55 12.47
N GLY A 129 -4.56 2.72 12.47
CA GLY A 129 -5.18 3.95 11.95
C GLY A 129 -5.22 3.87 10.43
N LEU A 130 -6.35 4.19 9.82
CA LEU A 130 -6.50 4.23 8.36
C LEU A 130 -6.57 5.68 7.89
N PHE A 131 -5.73 6.01 6.91
CA PHE A 131 -5.75 7.27 6.18
C PHE A 131 -6.04 6.98 4.70
N GLY A 132 -7.28 7.23 4.28
CA GLY A 132 -7.71 7.01 2.91
C GLY A 132 -7.97 8.31 2.17
N HIS A 133 -7.68 8.36 0.86
CA HIS A 133 -8.15 9.40 -0.05
C HIS A 133 -8.88 8.77 -1.24
N ASP A 134 -9.97 9.39 -1.68
CA ASP A 134 -10.75 8.96 -2.85
C ASP A 134 -11.33 7.54 -2.62
N TRP A 135 -10.80 6.46 -3.20
CA TRP A 135 -11.30 5.08 -2.97
C TRP A 135 -10.98 4.47 -1.58
N GLY A 136 -10.21 5.17 -0.73
CA GLY A 136 -9.91 4.73 0.64
C GLY A 136 -11.06 4.88 1.65
N GLY A 137 -12.17 5.50 1.24
CA GLY A 137 -13.46 5.50 1.93
C GLY A 137 -14.56 5.13 0.94
N ALA A 138 -15.66 4.54 1.39
CA ALA A 138 -16.68 3.92 0.54
C ALA A 138 -17.36 4.83 -0.53
N ASN A 139 -16.98 6.10 -0.66
CA ASN A 139 -17.40 6.99 -1.74
C ASN A 139 -16.25 7.97 -2.08
N GLY A 140 -15.84 8.00 -3.34
CA GLY A 140 -14.66 8.70 -3.90
C GLY A 140 -14.60 10.22 -3.76
N ASN A 141 -14.50 10.72 -2.52
CA ASN A 141 -14.07 12.09 -2.17
C ASN A 141 -13.97 12.29 -0.65
N ASN A 142 -13.37 11.34 0.07
CA ASN A 142 -13.17 11.51 1.52
C ASN A 142 -11.68 11.36 1.87
N VAL A 143 -11.12 12.37 2.56
CA VAL A 143 -9.99 12.16 3.47
C VAL A 143 -10.59 11.61 4.75
N GLY A 144 -10.52 10.29 4.94
CA GLY A 144 -10.97 9.64 6.16
C GLY A 144 -9.77 9.33 7.05
N VAL A 145 -9.71 9.95 8.22
CA VAL A 145 -8.86 9.49 9.34
C VAL A 145 -9.76 8.64 10.22
N TRP A 146 -9.61 7.31 10.15
CA TRP A 146 -10.28 6.41 11.09
C TRP A 146 -9.24 5.94 12.10
N LEU A 147 -9.33 6.44 13.33
CA LEU A 147 -8.56 5.93 14.44
C LEU A 147 -9.38 4.80 15.08
N GLN A 148 -8.80 3.59 15.02
CA GLN A 148 -9.27 2.30 15.57
C GLN A 148 -10.18 1.48 14.64
N ALA A 149 -9.58 0.48 13.98
CA ALA A 149 -10.24 -0.80 13.76
C ALA A 149 -9.86 -1.74 14.94
N PRO A 150 -10.81 -2.53 15.47
CA PRO A 150 -10.62 -3.37 16.66
C PRO A 150 -9.56 -4.47 16.50
#